data_AF-A0A2S4WIZ1-F1
#
_entry.id   AF-A0A2S4WIZ1-F1
#
_cell.length_a   1.000
_cell.length_b   1.000
_cell.length_c   1.000
_cell.angle_alpha   90.00
_cell.angle_beta   90.00
_cell.angle_gamma   90.00
#
_symmetry.space_group_name_H-M   'P 1'
#
loop_
_entity.id
_entity.type
_entity.pdbx_description
1 polymer ?
#
loop_
_entity_poly.entity_id
_entity_poly.type
_entity_poly.pdbx_seq_one_letter_code
_entity_poly.pdbx_strand_id
1 'polypeptide(L)'
;MDKSAPLVDRVIYVCDLIQDLDMTPKEFINSFLEIKNSNLKLRRSYWSIPRGWPSTFALVDAIRGELLRTAEGSLQWSNYIRDQAIIILRSQNPISGIHPNGAYISSAAITPAIFDADSKDRHREKLTVQEMPFLYQMVFGMLSSALDVDHGDAEEPPTEAAAPQSGSIEALEEELMEREGFRYTRGKNGSTSRRRRYERIAYVICAMLSFAKNRRHNAFQLENSIRFLACGMSERLNEYFHHLGLTSSRQTAIKSLRTLSVHAMGQLTKVMSLKVNSAFGPFICIDNLDMEERIHLVSVGHGP
;
A
#
# COMPACT_ATOMS: atom_id res chain seq x y z
N MET A 1 51.59 22.20 16.29
CA MET A 1 51.01 21.68 15.03
C MET A 1 50.44 22.84 14.25
N ASP A 2 51.02 23.08 13.08
CA ASP A 2 50.71 24.20 12.23
C ASP A 2 49.26 24.12 11.70
N LYS A 3 48.50 25.21 11.87
CA LYS A 3 47.09 25.31 11.46
C LYS A 3 46.95 25.66 9.97
N SER A 4 48.05 25.74 9.20
CA SER A 4 48.06 26.00 7.75
C SER A 4 48.40 24.83 6.82
N ALA A 5 48.69 23.63 7.33
CA ALA A 5 48.92 22.49 6.44
C ALA A 5 47.66 22.22 5.57
N PRO A 6 47.82 22.02 4.24
CA PRO A 6 46.77 21.58 3.33
C PRO A 6 45.96 20.42 3.93
N LEU A 7 44.64 20.36 3.65
CA LEU A 7 43.76 19.31 4.16
C LEU A 7 44.33 17.90 3.95
N VAL A 8 44.96 17.69 2.79
CA VAL A 8 45.62 16.44 2.41
C VAL A 8 46.68 16.03 3.44
N ASP A 9 47.59 16.94 3.80
CA ASP A 9 48.68 16.66 4.74
C ASP A 9 48.16 16.30 6.13
N ARG A 10 47.05 16.92 6.56
CA ARG A 10 46.39 16.56 7.83
C ARG A 10 45.76 15.18 7.79
N VAL A 11 45.13 14.82 6.68
CA VAL A 11 44.51 13.50 6.52
C VAL A 11 45.57 12.42 6.46
N ILE A 12 46.64 12.62 5.69
CA ILE A 12 47.80 11.70 5.63
C ILE A 12 48.39 11.52 7.02
N TYR A 13 48.68 12.61 7.74
CA TYR A 13 49.21 12.53 9.10
C TYR A 13 48.32 11.73 10.06
N VAL A 14 47.00 11.89 9.97
CA VAL A 14 46.07 11.11 10.81
C VAL A 14 46.06 9.64 10.41
N CYS A 15 46.15 9.32 9.11
CA CYS A 15 46.27 7.94 8.64
C CYS A 15 47.56 7.29 9.14
N ASP A 16 48.70 7.99 9.06
CA ASP A 16 49.99 7.52 9.55
C ASP A 16 49.92 7.23 11.06
N LEU A 17 49.30 8.12 11.84
CA LEU A 17 49.11 7.91 13.28
C LEU A 17 48.22 6.69 13.59
N ILE A 18 47.17 6.46 12.81
CA ILE A 18 46.30 5.29 12.96
C ILE A 18 47.10 4.01 12.67
N GLN A 19 47.96 4.05 11.65
CA GLN A 19 48.81 2.93 11.27
C GLN A 19 49.90 2.65 12.32
N ASP A 20 50.52 3.68 12.89
CA ASP A 20 51.50 3.55 13.99
C ASP A 20 50.89 2.93 15.25
N LEU A 21 49.56 2.98 15.40
CA LEU A 21 48.79 2.34 16.46
C LEU A 21 48.30 0.93 16.08
N ASP A 22 48.82 0.33 15.01
CA ASP A 22 48.45 -0.98 14.48
C ASP A 22 46.95 -1.10 14.15
N MET A 23 46.34 -0.02 13.65
CA MET A 23 44.94 0.00 13.23
C MET A 23 44.81 0.40 11.76
N THR A 24 43.73 -0.02 11.12
CA THR A 24 43.29 0.55 9.84
C THR A 24 42.27 1.67 10.05
N PRO A 25 42.09 2.60 9.09
CA PRO A 25 41.05 3.62 9.18
C PRO A 25 39.63 3.05 9.39
N LYS A 26 39.33 1.88 8.80
CA LYS A 26 38.04 1.20 8.98
C LYS A 26 37.87 0.67 10.40
N GLU A 27 38.89 0.01 10.95
CA GLU A 27 38.86 -0.48 12.34
C GLU A 27 38.74 0.67 13.34
N PHE A 28 39.44 1.78 13.07
CA PHE A 28 39.31 3.00 13.88
C PHE A 28 37.87 3.53 13.86
N ILE A 29 37.26 3.70 12.69
CA ILE A 29 35.88 4.19 12.57
C ILE A 29 34.91 3.23 13.27
N ASN A 30 35.05 1.91 13.06
CA ASN A 30 34.17 0.94 13.68
C ASN A 30 34.30 0.96 15.21
N SER A 31 35.53 0.96 15.71
CA SER A 31 35.84 1.06 17.15
C SER A 31 35.30 2.36 17.76
N PHE A 32 35.45 3.49 17.05
CA PHE A 32 34.92 4.79 17.47
C PHE A 32 33.39 4.76 17.66
N LEU A 33 32.67 4.08 16.76
CA LEU A 33 31.21 3.98 16.79
C LEU A 33 30.72 2.97 17.83
N GLU A 34 31.41 1.85 18.03
CA GLU A 34 30.91 0.72 18.83
C GLU A 34 31.42 0.68 20.27
N ILE A 35 32.65 1.12 20.55
CA ILE A 35 33.25 0.99 21.89
C ILE A 35 32.45 1.77 22.94
N LYS A 36 32.08 1.09 24.03
CA LYS A 36 31.35 1.68 25.16
C LYS A 36 32.30 2.46 26.07
N ASN A 37 32.60 3.70 25.69
CA ASN A 37 33.40 4.63 26.49
C ASN A 37 32.70 6.01 26.58
N SER A 38 32.69 6.63 27.76
CA SER A 38 31.99 7.91 28.00
C SER A 38 32.53 9.08 27.17
N ASN A 39 33.86 9.15 26.95
CA ASN A 39 34.48 10.18 26.13
C ASN A 39 34.13 10.02 24.64
N LEU A 40 34.06 8.78 24.16
CA LEU A 40 33.65 8.48 22.78
C LEU A 40 32.14 8.67 22.58
N LYS A 41 31.31 8.36 23.59
CA LYS A 41 29.86 8.53 23.56
C LYS A 41 29.46 9.96 23.20
N LEU A 42 30.06 10.96 23.84
CA LEU A 42 29.77 12.36 23.55
C LEU A 42 30.13 12.71 22.10
N ARG A 43 31.29 12.25 21.62
CA ARG A 43 31.78 12.54 20.26
C ARG A 43 30.92 11.89 19.17
N ARG A 44 30.54 10.62 19.35
CA ARG A 44 29.66 9.93 18.38
C ARG A 44 28.21 10.34 18.46
N SER A 45 27.74 10.92 19.58
CA SER A 45 26.33 11.35 19.71
C SER A 45 25.90 12.35 18.63
N TYR A 46 26.85 13.15 18.12
CA TYR A 46 26.59 14.07 17.02
C TYR A 46 26.16 13.38 15.74
N TRP A 47 26.51 12.10 15.53
CA TRP A 47 26.17 11.35 14.32
C TRP A 47 24.69 10.97 14.27
N SER A 48 24.03 10.82 15.42
CA SER A 48 22.66 10.33 15.51
C SER A 48 21.61 11.42 15.73
N ILE A 49 22.02 12.69 15.91
CA ILE A 49 21.08 13.82 16.13
C ILE A 49 20.75 14.54 14.82
N PRO A 50 19.57 15.20 14.73
CA PRO A 50 19.14 15.90 13.52
C PRO A 50 20.17 16.86 12.92
N ARG A 51 20.92 17.57 13.78
CA ARG A 51 21.96 18.51 13.35
C ARG A 51 23.14 17.85 12.64
N GLY A 52 23.45 16.59 12.95
CA GLY A 52 24.58 15.87 12.37
C GLY A 52 24.22 14.89 11.26
N TRP A 53 22.94 14.55 11.08
CA TRP A 53 22.48 13.69 9.99
C TRP A 53 23.03 14.10 8.61
N PRO A 54 23.02 15.39 8.19
CA PRO A 54 23.54 15.76 6.88
C PRO A 54 25.01 15.34 6.67
N SER A 55 25.88 15.59 7.65
CA SER A 55 27.29 15.20 7.58
C SER A 55 27.51 13.69 7.71
N THR A 56 26.67 13.00 8.49
CA THR A 56 26.72 11.54 8.59
C THR A 56 26.33 10.88 7.27
N PHE A 57 25.25 11.35 6.64
CA PHE A 57 24.85 10.84 5.32
C PHE A 57 25.85 11.22 4.23
N ALA A 58 26.47 12.40 4.28
CA ALA A 58 27.57 12.75 3.36
C ALA A 58 28.76 11.77 3.46
N LEU A 59 29.09 11.29 4.66
CA LEU A 59 30.10 10.25 4.84
C LEU A 59 29.65 8.90 4.26
N VAL A 60 28.39 8.52 4.49
CA VAL A 60 27.80 7.30 3.89
C VAL A 60 27.82 7.37 2.36
N ASP A 61 27.53 8.53 1.78
CA ASP A 61 27.59 8.76 0.33
C ASP A 61 29.02 8.70 -0.21
N ALA A 62 30.02 9.19 0.53
CA ALA A 62 31.42 9.04 0.16
C ALA A 62 31.86 7.56 0.17
N ILE A 63 31.45 6.80 1.20
CA ILE A 63 31.70 5.35 1.28
C ILE A 63 31.01 4.62 0.12
N ARG A 64 29.74 4.96 -0.15
CA ARG A 64 29.00 4.45 -1.31
C ARG A 64 29.74 4.75 -2.60
N GLY A 65 30.21 5.99 -2.80
CA GLY A 65 30.93 6.40 -4.00
C GLY A 65 32.16 5.52 -4.27
N GLU A 66 32.90 5.14 -3.24
CA GLU A 66 34.04 4.23 -3.39
C GLU A 66 33.62 2.81 -3.79
N LEU A 67 32.54 2.27 -3.22
CA LEU A 67 32.01 0.96 -3.58
C LEU A 67 31.47 0.91 -5.01
N LEU A 68 30.85 1.99 -5.49
CA LEU A 68 30.26 2.04 -6.82
C LEU A 68 31.29 2.15 -7.96
N ARG A 69 32.59 2.24 -7.65
CA ARG A 69 33.65 2.29 -8.67
C ARG A 69 33.77 1.00 -9.49
N THR A 70 33.33 -0.13 -8.95
CA THR A 70 33.35 -1.43 -9.62
C THR A 70 31.94 -2.01 -9.76
N ALA A 71 31.77 -2.91 -10.73
CA ALA A 71 30.51 -3.61 -10.93
C ALA A 71 30.18 -4.51 -9.73
N GLU A 72 31.21 -5.21 -9.20
CA GLU A 72 31.09 -6.07 -8.02
C GLU A 72 30.71 -5.26 -6.78
N GLY A 73 31.36 -4.12 -6.57
CA GLY A 73 31.05 -3.24 -5.44
C GLY A 73 29.65 -2.63 -5.54
N SER A 74 29.20 -2.28 -6.75
CA SER A 74 27.83 -1.85 -7.03
C SER A 74 26.79 -2.93 -6.67
N LEU A 75 27.07 -4.19 -7.02
CA LEU A 75 26.23 -5.32 -6.65
C LEU A 75 26.19 -5.52 -5.13
N GLN A 76 27.32 -5.43 -4.44
CA GLN A 76 27.37 -5.56 -2.98
C GLN A 76 26.61 -4.44 -2.27
N TRP A 77 26.71 -3.20 -2.75
CA TRP A 77 25.92 -2.08 -2.23
C TRP A 77 24.41 -2.33 -2.39
N SER A 78 23.99 -2.79 -3.58
CA SER A 78 22.58 -3.12 -3.84
C SER A 78 22.07 -4.22 -2.91
N ASN A 79 22.86 -5.29 -2.71
CA ASN A 79 22.52 -6.37 -1.77
C ASN A 79 22.40 -5.85 -0.33
N TYR A 80 23.33 -5.00 0.12
CA TYR A 80 23.26 -4.39 1.45
C TYR A 80 21.99 -3.56 1.64
N ILE A 81 21.64 -2.70 0.67
CA ILE A 81 20.41 -1.88 0.73
C ILE A 81 19.16 -2.77 0.73
N ARG A 82 19.13 -3.82 -0.09
CA ARG A 82 18.04 -4.82 -0.08
C ARG A 82 17.86 -5.42 1.30
N ASP A 83 18.94 -5.84 1.95
CA ASP A 83 18.88 -6.50 3.25
C ASP A 83 18.42 -5.52 4.35
N GLN A 84 18.87 -4.26 4.32
CA GLN A 84 18.36 -3.20 5.20
C GLN A 84 16.87 -2.91 4.96
N ALA A 85 16.44 -2.84 3.70
CA ALA A 85 15.03 -2.63 3.35
C ALA A 85 14.14 -3.78 3.86
N ILE A 86 14.60 -5.04 3.76
CA ILE A 86 13.88 -6.20 4.32
C ILE A 86 13.71 -6.07 5.84
N ILE A 87 14.72 -5.59 6.57
CA ILE A 87 14.63 -5.36 8.02
C ILE A 87 13.51 -4.36 8.35
N ILE A 88 13.45 -3.23 7.64
CA ILE A 88 12.42 -2.21 7.81
C ILE A 88 11.03 -2.76 7.44
N LEU A 89 10.91 -3.50 6.33
CA LEU A 89 9.64 -4.07 5.88
C LEU A 89 9.11 -5.18 6.80
N ARG A 90 9.99 -5.89 7.51
CA ARG A 90 9.58 -6.90 8.49
C ARG A 90 8.91 -6.27 9.71
N SER A 91 9.34 -5.09 10.14
CA SER A 91 8.73 -4.36 11.26
C SER A 91 7.42 -3.68 10.91
N GLN A 92 7.15 -3.43 9.62
CA GLN A 92 5.88 -2.87 9.15
C GLN A 92 4.81 -3.94 9.00
N ASN A 93 3.75 -3.81 9.80
CA ASN A 93 2.55 -4.65 9.77
C ASN A 93 1.35 -3.87 10.30
N PRO A 94 0.14 -4.16 9.80
CA PRO A 94 -1.07 -3.69 10.43
C PRO A 94 -1.20 -4.14 11.88
N ILE A 95 -1.91 -3.33 12.66
CA ILE A 95 -2.24 -3.67 14.05
C ILE A 95 -3.17 -4.88 14.02
N SER A 96 -2.70 -5.99 14.60
CA SER A 96 -3.51 -7.20 14.75
C SER A 96 -4.65 -6.97 15.76
N GLY A 97 -5.78 -7.62 15.51
CA GLY A 97 -6.97 -7.51 16.35
C GLY A 97 -8.22 -7.26 15.52
N ILE A 98 -9.37 -7.24 16.20
CA ILE A 98 -10.68 -7.06 15.56
C ILE A 98 -10.92 -5.56 15.29
N HIS A 99 -11.48 -5.26 14.12
CA HIS A 99 -11.94 -3.93 13.73
C HIS A 99 -12.93 -3.36 14.76
N PRO A 100 -12.86 -2.05 15.13
CA PRO A 100 -12.05 -0.99 14.51
C PRO A 100 -10.61 -0.87 15.02
N ASN A 101 -10.30 -1.54 16.14
CA ASN A 101 -9.02 -1.37 16.81
C ASN A 101 -7.88 -2.15 16.13
N GLY A 102 -8.19 -3.21 15.40
CA GLY A 102 -7.25 -3.95 14.54
C GLY A 102 -7.74 -4.15 13.12
N ALA A 103 -6.92 -4.79 12.29
CA ALA A 103 -7.15 -4.94 10.85
C ALA A 103 -8.09 -6.09 10.46
N TYR A 104 -8.58 -6.89 11.42
CA TYR A 104 -9.45 -8.03 11.14
C TYR A 104 -10.92 -7.65 11.13
N ILE A 105 -11.55 -7.82 9.97
CA ILE A 105 -13.00 -7.74 9.81
C ILE A 105 -13.55 -9.17 9.83
N SER A 106 -14.32 -9.47 10.87
CA SER A 106 -15.03 -10.75 10.99
C SER A 106 -16.23 -10.77 10.06
N SER A 107 -16.36 -11.82 9.25
CA SER A 107 -17.55 -12.01 8.41
C SER A 107 -18.84 -12.13 9.22
N ALA A 108 -18.76 -12.55 10.49
CA ALA A 108 -19.92 -12.72 11.36
C ALA A 108 -20.35 -11.41 12.05
N ALA A 109 -19.47 -10.40 12.10
CA ALA A 109 -19.69 -9.14 12.82
C ALA A 109 -19.44 -7.90 11.93
N ILE A 110 -19.39 -8.09 10.61
CA ILE A 110 -19.28 -7.01 9.63
C ILE A 110 -20.55 -6.15 9.66
N THR A 111 -20.38 -4.84 9.56
CA THR A 111 -21.48 -3.88 9.46
C THR A 111 -21.42 -3.12 8.14
N PRO A 112 -22.53 -2.50 7.68
CA PRO A 112 -22.51 -1.67 6.48
C PRO A 112 -21.49 -0.52 6.53
N ALA A 113 -21.16 -0.03 7.73
CA ALA A 113 -20.25 1.10 7.93
C ALA A 113 -18.80 0.85 7.47
N ILE A 114 -18.42 -0.40 7.17
CA ILE A 114 -17.08 -0.65 6.59
C ILE A 114 -16.98 -0.14 5.14
N PHE A 115 -18.11 0.02 4.45
CA PHE A 115 -18.17 0.40 3.04
C PHE A 115 -18.36 1.91 2.84
N ASP A 116 -18.54 2.67 3.91
CA ASP A 116 -18.64 4.12 3.87
C ASP A 116 -17.34 4.72 3.33
N ALA A 117 -17.43 5.77 2.50
CA ALA A 117 -16.26 6.44 1.90
C ALA A 117 -15.23 6.85 2.97
N ASP A 118 -15.69 7.45 4.07
CA ASP A 118 -14.83 7.86 5.20
C ASP A 118 -14.16 6.68 5.91
N SER A 119 -14.82 5.51 5.93
CA SER A 119 -14.27 4.29 6.52
C SER A 119 -13.13 3.75 5.65
N LYS A 120 -13.35 3.71 4.33
CA LYS A 120 -12.36 3.30 3.34
C LYS A 120 -11.14 4.22 3.32
N ASP A 121 -11.37 5.54 3.35
CA ASP A 121 -10.29 6.52 3.34
C ASP A 121 -9.45 6.44 4.62
N ARG A 122 -10.07 6.30 5.79
CA ARG A 122 -9.35 6.07 7.06
C ARG A 122 -8.56 4.78 7.06
N HIS A 123 -9.11 3.69 6.49
CA HIS A 123 -8.38 2.43 6.40
C HIS A 123 -7.15 2.55 5.49
N ARG A 124 -7.29 3.21 4.34
CA ARG A 124 -6.18 3.50 3.43
C ARG A 124 -5.12 4.36 4.11
N GLU A 125 -5.51 5.46 4.74
CA GLU A 125 -4.58 6.36 5.42
C GLU A 125 -3.84 5.63 6.56
N LYS A 126 -4.55 4.88 7.40
CA LYS A 126 -3.94 4.10 8.47
C LYS A 126 -2.89 3.12 7.93
N LEU A 127 -3.25 2.35 6.90
CA LEU A 127 -2.34 1.36 6.32
C LEU A 127 -1.10 2.02 5.69
N THR A 128 -1.27 3.12 4.97
CA THR A 128 -0.21 3.74 4.16
C THR A 128 0.65 4.74 4.93
N VAL A 129 0.10 5.43 5.93
CA VAL A 129 0.82 6.47 6.68
C VAL A 129 1.36 5.94 8.01
N GLN A 130 0.60 5.08 8.69
CA GLN A 130 0.93 4.67 10.06
C GLN A 130 1.52 3.25 10.12
N GLU A 131 0.95 2.30 9.38
CA GLU A 131 1.31 0.88 9.53
C GLU A 131 2.41 0.43 8.55
N MET A 132 2.36 0.88 7.29
CA MET A 132 3.29 0.48 6.23
C MET A 132 3.88 1.63 5.38
N PRO A 133 4.35 2.74 5.99
CA PRO A 133 4.80 3.91 5.25
C PRO A 133 6.04 3.69 4.37
N PHE A 134 6.94 2.78 4.75
CA PHE A 134 8.18 2.56 3.99
C PHE A 134 7.87 1.81 2.69
N LEU A 135 7.08 0.73 2.77
CA LEU A 135 6.64 0.02 1.57
C LEU A 135 5.82 0.93 0.64
N TYR A 136 4.87 1.67 1.22
CA TYR A 136 4.02 2.58 0.46
C TYR A 136 4.85 3.61 -0.31
N GLN A 137 5.78 4.29 0.38
CA GLN A 137 6.63 5.31 -0.23
C GLN A 137 7.59 4.73 -1.27
N MET A 138 8.13 3.51 -1.05
CA MET A 138 8.98 2.84 -2.04
C MET A 138 8.22 2.57 -3.34
N VAL A 139 7.02 1.96 -3.25
CA VAL A 139 6.22 1.61 -4.42
C VAL A 139 5.70 2.87 -5.10
N PHE A 140 5.16 3.80 -4.33
CA PHE A 140 4.65 5.07 -4.86
C PHE A 140 5.76 5.90 -5.52
N GLY A 141 6.94 5.97 -4.91
CA GLY A 141 8.11 6.66 -5.45
C GLY A 141 8.63 6.00 -6.74
N MET A 142 8.68 4.67 -6.79
CA MET A 142 9.02 3.92 -8.01
C MET A 142 8.05 4.24 -9.16
N LEU A 143 6.74 4.23 -8.88
CA LEU A 143 5.71 4.55 -9.88
C LEU A 143 5.75 6.03 -10.28
N SER A 144 6.06 6.93 -9.34
CA SER A 144 6.10 8.38 -9.59
C SER A 144 7.36 8.82 -10.31
N SER A 145 8.49 8.13 -10.16
CA SER A 145 9.72 8.40 -10.93
C SER A 145 9.50 8.23 -12.44
N ALA A 146 8.57 7.34 -12.84
CA ALA A 146 8.14 7.23 -14.23
C ALA A 146 7.41 8.48 -14.77
N LEU A 147 7.01 9.43 -13.91
CA LEU A 147 6.41 10.71 -14.32
C LEU A 147 7.47 11.73 -14.75
N ASP A 148 8.66 11.70 -14.15
CA ASP A 148 9.74 12.65 -14.43
C ASP A 148 10.43 12.37 -15.78
N VAL A 149 10.28 11.14 -16.29
CA VAL A 149 10.82 10.73 -17.60
C VAL A 149 9.87 11.06 -18.76
N ASP A 150 8.58 11.30 -18.48
CA ASP A 150 7.51 11.47 -19.49
C ASP A 150 7.36 12.93 -19.98
N HIS A 151 8.40 13.76 -19.85
CA HIS A 151 8.47 15.09 -20.49
C HIS A 151 9.04 15.04 -21.92
N GLY A 152 9.27 13.85 -22.47
CA GLY A 152 9.83 13.64 -23.81
C GLY A 152 8.86 13.09 -24.86
N ASP A 153 7.86 12.31 -24.47
CA ASP A 153 6.90 11.75 -25.42
C ASP A 153 5.57 12.47 -25.28
N ALA A 154 5.42 13.53 -26.09
CA ALA A 154 4.10 14.00 -26.46
C ALA A 154 3.39 12.83 -27.18
N GLU A 155 2.60 12.03 -26.44
CA GLU A 155 1.57 11.21 -27.06
C GLU A 155 0.75 12.14 -27.97
N GLU A 156 0.79 11.88 -29.27
CA GLU A 156 -0.06 12.57 -30.24
C GLU A 156 -1.50 12.57 -29.71
N PRO A 157 -2.19 13.72 -29.74
CA PRO A 157 -3.55 13.79 -29.24
C PRO A 157 -4.40 12.78 -30.01
N PRO A 158 -5.23 11.96 -29.35
CA PRO A 158 -6.17 11.11 -30.06
C PRO A 158 -7.03 12.01 -30.93
N THR A 159 -7.11 11.69 -32.22
CA THR A 159 -8.03 12.31 -33.17
C THR A 159 -9.40 12.48 -32.51
N GLU A 160 -9.94 13.70 -32.57
CA GLU A 160 -11.28 14.05 -32.08
C GLU A 160 -12.36 13.22 -32.80
N ALA A 161 -12.52 11.96 -32.38
CA ALA A 161 -13.75 11.23 -32.60
C ALA A 161 -14.72 11.69 -31.51
N ALA A 162 -15.80 12.33 -31.94
CA ALA A 162 -16.88 12.81 -31.06
C ALA A 162 -17.18 11.78 -29.97
N ALA A 163 -17.13 12.23 -28.72
CA ALA A 163 -17.45 11.40 -27.57
C ALA A 163 -18.80 10.70 -27.81
N PRO A 164 -18.87 9.36 -27.77
CA PRO A 164 -20.16 8.69 -27.71
C PRO A 164 -20.87 9.25 -26.47
N GLN A 165 -22.11 9.70 -26.62
CA GLN A 165 -22.92 10.04 -25.47
C GLN A 165 -23.02 8.77 -24.61
N SER A 166 -22.41 8.80 -23.42
CA SER A 166 -22.38 7.67 -22.50
C SER A 166 -23.80 7.22 -22.23
N GLY A 167 -24.08 5.92 -22.36
CA GLY A 167 -25.39 5.39 -22.00
C GLY A 167 -25.67 5.60 -20.51
N SER A 168 -26.95 5.57 -20.11
CA SER A 168 -27.38 5.70 -18.70
C SER A 168 -26.69 4.72 -17.75
N ILE A 169 -26.26 3.55 -18.25
CA ILE A 169 -25.59 2.50 -17.47
C ILE A 169 -24.11 2.86 -17.24
N GLU A 170 -23.42 3.37 -18.27
CA GLU A 170 -22.00 3.73 -18.19
C GLU A 170 -21.77 4.92 -17.26
N ALA A 171 -22.69 5.89 -17.25
CA ALA A 171 -22.64 7.02 -16.31
C ALA A 171 -22.84 6.58 -14.85
N LEU A 172 -23.71 5.59 -14.62
CA LEU A 172 -23.94 5.02 -13.29
C LEU A 172 -22.75 4.16 -12.83
N GLU A 173 -22.15 3.40 -13.75
CA GLU A 173 -20.90 2.68 -13.49
C GLU A 173 -19.76 3.65 -13.15
N GLU A 174 -19.64 4.76 -13.87
CA GLU A 174 -18.66 5.81 -13.60
C GLU A 174 -18.91 6.47 -12.22
N GLU A 175 -20.16 6.76 -11.86
CA GLU A 175 -20.53 7.31 -10.54
C GLU A 175 -20.29 6.32 -9.38
N LEU A 176 -20.61 5.04 -9.57
CA LEU A 176 -20.33 3.96 -8.60
C LEU A 176 -18.82 3.77 -8.43
N MET A 177 -18.08 3.81 -9.53
CA MET A 177 -16.64 3.77 -9.54
C MET A 177 -16.04 5.01 -8.84
N GLU A 178 -16.57 6.21 -9.05
CA GLU A 178 -16.16 7.42 -8.33
C GLU A 178 -16.43 7.30 -6.82
N ARG A 179 -17.60 6.79 -6.42
CA ARG A 179 -17.96 6.54 -5.01
C ARG A 179 -17.07 5.49 -4.35
N GLU A 180 -16.56 4.55 -5.13
CA GLU A 180 -15.59 3.54 -4.70
C GLU A 180 -14.12 3.98 -4.87
N GLY A 181 -13.89 5.18 -5.39
CA GLY A 181 -12.61 5.84 -5.68
C GLY A 181 -11.84 5.27 -6.89
N PHE A 182 -12.47 4.42 -7.70
CA PHE A 182 -11.95 3.93 -8.98
C PHE A 182 -12.24 4.96 -10.08
N ARG A 183 -11.57 6.11 -10.14
CA ARG A 183 -11.78 7.00 -11.28
C ARG A 183 -11.17 6.40 -12.56
N TYR A 184 -11.96 5.67 -13.35
CA TYR A 184 -11.68 5.37 -14.76
C TYR A 184 -12.31 6.48 -15.62
N THR A 185 -11.78 7.70 -15.55
CA THR A 185 -12.18 8.71 -16.54
C THR A 185 -11.65 8.27 -17.90
N ARG A 186 -12.51 7.65 -18.71
CA ARG A 186 -12.28 7.44 -20.14
C ARG A 186 -12.38 8.81 -20.81
N GLY A 187 -11.32 9.61 -20.74
CA GLY A 187 -11.26 10.85 -21.54
C GLY A 187 -10.51 12.06 -20.98
N LYS A 188 -9.97 12.05 -19.75
CA LYS A 188 -9.06 13.13 -19.30
C LYS A 188 -7.86 12.57 -18.53
N ASN A 189 -6.84 12.16 -19.28
CA ASN A 189 -5.51 11.78 -18.78
C ASN A 189 -4.76 13.02 -18.22
N GLY A 190 -5.28 13.62 -17.15
CA GLY A 190 -4.55 14.63 -16.38
C GLY A 190 -3.53 13.99 -15.44
N SER A 191 -2.44 14.70 -15.13
CA SER A 191 -1.41 14.29 -14.16
C SER A 191 -1.98 13.89 -12.79
N THR A 192 -3.11 14.52 -12.38
CA THR A 192 -3.84 14.21 -11.16
C THR A 192 -4.53 12.83 -11.18
N SER A 193 -4.98 12.35 -12.34
CA SER A 193 -5.59 11.02 -12.50
C SER A 193 -4.53 9.92 -12.38
N ARG A 194 -3.36 10.15 -12.99
CA ARG A 194 -2.22 9.22 -12.96
C ARG A 194 -1.63 9.08 -11.56
N ARG A 195 -1.46 10.18 -10.82
CA ARG A 195 -1.01 10.14 -9.42
C ARG A 195 -1.93 9.30 -8.54
N ARG A 196 -3.25 9.52 -8.61
CA ARG A 196 -4.23 8.75 -7.81
C ARG A 196 -4.21 7.26 -8.13
N ARG A 197 -3.99 6.90 -9.42
CA ARG A 197 -3.78 5.51 -9.82
C ARG A 197 -2.57 4.92 -9.09
N TYR A 198 -1.45 5.64 -9.01
CA TYR A 198 -0.25 5.16 -8.32
C TYR A 198 -0.43 5.06 -6.81
N GLU A 199 -1.09 6.03 -6.18
CA GLU A 199 -1.45 5.98 -4.76
C GLU A 199 -2.30 4.73 -4.48
N ARG A 200 -3.27 4.43 -5.36
CA ARG A 200 -4.10 3.23 -5.25
C ARG A 200 -3.30 1.94 -5.46
N ILE A 201 -2.44 1.86 -6.46
CA ILE A 201 -1.59 0.67 -6.69
C ILE A 201 -0.67 0.42 -5.48
N ALA A 202 -0.04 1.47 -4.96
CA ALA A 202 0.83 1.35 -3.78
C ALA A 202 0.06 0.87 -2.54
N TYR A 203 -1.14 1.42 -2.30
CA TYR A 203 -2.03 0.93 -1.26
C TYR A 203 -2.41 -0.56 -1.44
N VAL A 204 -2.78 -0.97 -2.65
CA VAL A 204 -3.14 -2.37 -2.95
C VAL A 204 -1.96 -3.31 -2.66
N ILE A 205 -0.74 -2.93 -3.04
CA ILE A 205 0.46 -3.72 -2.76
C ILE A 205 0.69 -3.85 -1.25
N CYS A 206 0.52 -2.77 -0.47
CA CYS A 206 0.57 -2.84 0.99
C CYS A 206 -0.48 -3.80 1.56
N ALA A 207 -1.74 -3.69 1.10
CA ALA A 207 -2.83 -4.53 1.56
C ALA A 207 -2.61 -6.01 1.21
N MET A 208 -2.17 -6.30 -0.02
CA MET A 208 -1.81 -7.65 -0.48
C MET A 208 -0.72 -8.26 0.40
N LEU A 209 0.38 -7.52 0.62
CA LEU A 209 1.50 -8.03 1.40
C LEU A 209 1.10 -8.24 2.86
N SER A 210 0.32 -7.32 3.45
CA SER A 210 -0.14 -7.46 4.83
C SER A 210 -1.04 -8.68 5.03
N PHE A 211 -1.90 -8.99 4.06
CA PHE A 211 -2.81 -10.13 4.08
C PHE A 211 -2.06 -11.44 3.83
N ALA A 212 -1.06 -11.43 2.95
CA ALA A 212 -0.17 -12.57 2.73
C ALA A 212 0.61 -12.92 4.01
N LYS A 213 1.10 -11.91 4.75
CA LYS A 213 1.76 -12.10 6.06
C LYS A 213 0.79 -12.59 7.14
N ASN A 214 -0.44 -12.07 7.15
CA ASN A 214 -1.48 -12.47 8.09
C ASN A 214 -2.86 -12.33 7.44
N ARG A 215 -3.54 -13.46 7.21
CA ARG A 215 -4.88 -13.50 6.58
C ARG A 215 -5.96 -12.80 7.41
N ARG A 216 -5.66 -12.40 8.65
CA ARG A 216 -6.53 -11.54 9.47
C ARG A 216 -6.38 -10.04 9.17
N HIS A 217 -5.49 -9.63 8.28
CA HIS A 217 -5.44 -8.26 7.75
C HIS A 217 -6.23 -8.21 6.45
N ASN A 218 -7.56 -8.28 6.56
CA ASN A 218 -8.43 -8.70 5.45
C ASN A 218 -9.43 -7.64 4.96
N ALA A 219 -9.35 -6.40 5.44
CA ALA A 219 -10.35 -5.38 5.11
C ALA A 219 -10.49 -5.15 3.59
N PHE A 220 -9.37 -4.85 2.91
CA PHE A 220 -9.35 -4.71 1.45
C PHE A 220 -9.79 -5.98 0.72
N GLN A 221 -9.31 -7.13 1.16
CA GLN A 221 -9.61 -8.42 0.55
C GLN A 221 -11.10 -8.77 0.68
N LEU A 222 -11.72 -8.45 1.81
CA LEU A 222 -13.13 -8.68 2.05
C LEU A 222 -14.00 -7.77 1.19
N GLU A 223 -13.63 -6.49 1.10
CA GLU A 223 -14.28 -5.52 0.23
C GLU A 223 -14.29 -6.01 -1.23
N ASN A 224 -13.12 -6.40 -1.75
CA ASN A 224 -13.02 -6.92 -3.10
C ASN A 224 -13.81 -8.20 -3.31
N SER A 225 -13.80 -9.14 -2.36
CA SER A 225 -14.56 -10.38 -2.53
C SER A 225 -16.06 -10.12 -2.65
N ILE A 226 -16.60 -9.19 -1.86
CA ILE A 226 -18.02 -8.86 -1.89
C ILE A 226 -18.37 -8.15 -3.20
N ARG A 227 -17.56 -7.15 -3.60
CA ARG A 227 -17.72 -6.44 -4.87
C ARG A 227 -17.69 -7.40 -6.05
N PHE A 228 -16.64 -8.21 -6.14
CA PHE A 228 -16.46 -9.12 -7.26
C PHE A 228 -17.53 -10.21 -7.33
N LEU A 229 -17.98 -10.71 -6.18
CA LEU A 229 -19.09 -11.65 -6.13
C LEU A 229 -20.38 -11.02 -6.65
N ALA A 230 -20.66 -9.76 -6.29
CA ALA A 230 -21.80 -9.00 -6.83
C ALA A 230 -21.67 -8.77 -8.35
N CYS A 231 -20.46 -8.64 -8.87
CA CYS A 231 -20.17 -8.56 -10.31
C CYS A 231 -20.11 -9.92 -11.03
N GLY A 232 -20.65 -11.00 -10.46
CA GLY A 232 -20.72 -12.30 -11.12
C GLY A 232 -19.39 -13.09 -11.18
N MET A 233 -18.39 -12.74 -10.35
CA MET A 233 -17.12 -13.48 -10.32
C MET A 233 -17.33 -14.97 -9.99
N SER A 234 -16.83 -15.84 -10.85
CA SER A 234 -16.86 -17.29 -10.66
C SER A 234 -16.02 -17.73 -9.46
N GLU A 235 -16.30 -18.91 -8.92
CA GLU A 235 -15.53 -19.47 -7.80
C GLU A 235 -14.06 -19.67 -8.14
N ARG A 236 -13.75 -20.21 -9.33
CA ARG A 236 -12.37 -20.42 -9.79
C ARG A 236 -11.57 -19.12 -9.88
N LEU A 237 -12.19 -18.05 -10.39
CA LEU A 237 -11.55 -16.73 -10.42
C LEU A 237 -11.33 -16.18 -9.01
N ASN A 238 -12.31 -16.35 -8.12
CA ASN A 238 -12.17 -15.94 -6.73
C ASN A 238 -11.03 -16.69 -6.02
N GLU A 239 -10.90 -18.00 -6.23
CA GLU A 239 -9.80 -18.81 -5.70
C GLU A 239 -8.43 -18.30 -6.18
N TYR A 240 -8.32 -17.97 -7.47
CA TYR A 240 -7.11 -17.40 -8.04
C TYR A 240 -6.76 -16.03 -7.40
N PHE A 241 -7.72 -15.11 -7.31
CA PHE A 241 -7.50 -13.82 -6.66
C PHE A 241 -7.22 -13.96 -5.16
N HIS A 242 -7.80 -14.97 -4.50
CA HIS A 242 -7.57 -15.24 -3.08
C HIS A 242 -6.15 -15.78 -2.85
N HIS A 243 -5.65 -16.59 -3.79
CA HIS A 243 -4.27 -17.05 -3.79
C HIS A 243 -3.29 -15.88 -3.93
N LEU A 244 -3.57 -14.93 -4.82
CA LEU A 244 -2.78 -13.70 -5.00
C LEU A 244 -2.90 -12.70 -3.84
N GLY A 245 -3.86 -12.90 -2.92
CA GLY A 245 -4.10 -11.99 -1.80
C GLY A 245 -4.88 -10.73 -2.17
N LEU A 246 -5.60 -10.75 -3.30
CA LEU A 246 -6.47 -9.67 -3.76
C LEU A 246 -7.90 -9.77 -3.20
N THR A 247 -8.32 -10.97 -2.81
CA THR A 247 -9.65 -11.27 -2.25
C THR A 247 -9.55 -12.16 -1.01
N SER A 248 -10.59 -12.12 -0.17
CA SER A 248 -10.91 -13.17 0.81
C SER A 248 -11.60 -14.35 0.10
N SER A 249 -11.68 -15.51 0.77
CA SER A 249 -12.35 -16.68 0.19
C SER A 249 -13.82 -16.40 -0.12
N ARG A 250 -14.36 -17.06 -1.15
CA ARG A 250 -15.78 -16.99 -1.54
C ARG A 250 -16.71 -17.26 -0.36
N GLN A 251 -16.39 -18.26 0.47
CA GLN A 251 -17.17 -18.57 1.67
C GLN A 251 -17.21 -17.39 2.67
N THR A 252 -16.10 -16.68 2.84
CA THR A 252 -16.04 -15.50 3.73
C THR A 252 -16.90 -14.37 3.16
N ALA A 253 -16.89 -14.18 1.84
CA ALA A 253 -17.73 -13.20 1.16
C ALA A 253 -19.22 -13.51 1.34
N ILE A 254 -19.64 -14.76 1.07
CA ILE A 254 -21.03 -15.20 1.25
C ILE A 254 -21.49 -15.06 2.71
N LYS A 255 -20.66 -15.46 3.68
CA LYS A 255 -20.97 -15.28 5.11
C LYS A 255 -21.15 -13.81 5.46
N SER A 256 -20.29 -12.95 4.93
CA SER A 256 -20.37 -11.50 5.15
C SER A 256 -21.63 -10.90 4.53
N LEU A 257 -21.99 -11.31 3.30
CA LEU A 257 -23.24 -10.91 2.65
C LEU A 257 -24.46 -11.35 3.46
N ARG A 258 -24.47 -12.56 4.04
CA ARG A 258 -25.55 -13.00 4.94
C ARG A 258 -25.65 -12.14 6.20
N THR A 259 -24.53 -11.75 6.79
CA THR A 259 -24.56 -10.82 7.94
C THR A 259 -25.05 -9.44 7.54
N LEU A 260 -24.60 -8.91 6.39
CA LEU A 260 -25.05 -7.63 5.86
C LEU A 260 -26.54 -7.64 5.48
N SER A 261 -27.07 -8.77 4.98
CA SER A 261 -28.48 -8.88 4.61
C SER A 261 -29.40 -8.80 5.84
N VAL A 262 -28.95 -9.26 7.02
CA VAL A 262 -29.68 -9.05 8.29
C VAL A 262 -29.80 -7.56 8.61
N HIS A 263 -28.72 -6.78 8.43
CA HIS A 263 -28.77 -5.33 8.59
C HIS A 263 -29.70 -4.67 7.57
N ALA A 264 -29.63 -5.07 6.30
CA ALA A 264 -30.48 -4.55 5.24
C ALA A 264 -31.97 -4.85 5.50
N MET A 265 -32.30 -6.07 5.90
CA MET A 265 -33.66 -6.49 6.28
C MET A 265 -34.20 -5.67 7.46
N GLY A 266 -33.36 -5.39 8.46
CA GLY A 266 -33.71 -4.49 9.57
C GLY A 266 -34.04 -3.07 9.10
N GLN A 267 -33.25 -2.51 8.19
CA GLN A 267 -33.54 -1.19 7.60
C GLN A 267 -34.83 -1.20 6.76
N LEU A 268 -35.02 -2.22 5.92
CA LEU A 268 -36.25 -2.37 5.13
C LEU A 268 -37.48 -2.48 6.02
N THR A 269 -37.42 -3.26 7.10
CA THR A 269 -38.53 -3.40 8.05
C THR A 269 -38.87 -2.07 8.71
N LYS A 270 -37.84 -1.29 9.09
CA LYS A 270 -38.01 0.06 9.63
C LYS A 270 -38.71 1.00 8.63
N VAL A 271 -38.26 1.02 7.37
CA VAL A 271 -38.86 1.84 6.30
C VAL A 271 -40.30 1.41 6.01
N MET A 272 -40.55 0.11 5.92
CA MET A 272 -41.88 -0.48 5.69
C MET A 272 -42.88 -0.15 6.80
N SER A 273 -42.40 0.03 8.04
CA SER A 273 -43.25 0.41 9.18
C SER A 273 -43.64 1.90 9.21
N LEU A 274 -43.03 2.74 8.34
CA LEU A 274 -43.40 4.15 8.25
C LEU A 274 -44.83 4.27 7.71
N LYS A 275 -45.68 5.01 8.41
CA LYS A 275 -47.01 5.36 7.91
C LYS A 275 -46.88 6.42 6.82
N VAL A 276 -46.63 5.98 5.59
CA VAL A 276 -46.66 6.83 4.39
C VAL A 276 -48.11 6.92 3.89
N ASN A 277 -48.43 7.98 3.13
CA ASN A 277 -49.75 8.27 2.54
C ASN A 277 -50.46 6.98 2.03
N SER A 278 -51.75 6.81 2.35
CA SER A 278 -52.55 5.64 1.96
C SER A 278 -52.63 5.38 0.44
N ALA A 279 -52.29 6.38 -0.38
CA ALA A 279 -52.25 6.25 -1.83
C ALA A 279 -50.95 5.62 -2.37
N PHE A 280 -49.86 5.62 -1.61
CA PHE A 280 -48.55 5.08 -2.02
C PHE A 280 -47.95 4.22 -0.92
N GLY A 281 -47.99 2.91 -1.11
CA GLY A 281 -47.28 1.96 -0.27
C GLY A 281 -45.76 2.00 -0.52
N PRO A 282 -44.95 1.53 0.44
CA PRO A 282 -43.52 1.35 0.23
C PRO A 282 -43.27 0.37 -0.92
N PHE A 283 -42.37 0.74 -1.85
CA PHE A 283 -41.96 -0.11 -2.97
C PHE A 283 -40.48 -0.48 -2.82
N ILE A 284 -40.11 -1.69 -3.24
CA ILE A 284 -38.73 -2.17 -3.28
C ILE A 284 -38.33 -2.31 -4.74
N CYS A 285 -37.28 -1.61 -5.15
CA CYS A 285 -36.61 -1.85 -6.42
C CYS A 285 -35.40 -2.76 -6.14
N ILE A 286 -35.42 -3.97 -6.69
CA ILE A 286 -34.28 -4.88 -6.68
C ILE A 286 -33.53 -4.66 -7.99
N ASP A 287 -32.44 -3.90 -7.92
CA ASP A 287 -31.61 -3.60 -9.07
C ASP A 287 -30.41 -4.55 -9.06
N ASN A 288 -30.58 -5.74 -9.64
CA ASN A 288 -29.53 -6.74 -9.91
C ASN A 288 -30.06 -7.77 -10.89
N LEU A 289 -29.85 -7.55 -12.19
CA LEU A 289 -30.24 -8.49 -13.25
C LEU A 289 -29.44 -9.82 -13.22
N ASP A 290 -28.35 -9.93 -12.45
CA ASP A 290 -27.37 -11.03 -12.56
C ASP A 290 -27.08 -11.79 -11.25
N MET A 291 -27.69 -11.41 -10.11
CA MET A 291 -27.55 -12.15 -8.85
C MET A 291 -28.65 -13.21 -8.69
N GLU A 292 -28.64 -14.23 -9.56
CA GLU A 292 -29.47 -15.42 -9.33
C GLU A 292 -28.76 -16.34 -8.32
N GLU A 293 -29.16 -16.25 -7.05
CA GLU A 293 -28.58 -17.02 -5.92
C GLU A 293 -28.56 -18.55 -6.19
N ARG A 294 -29.47 -19.06 -7.04
CA ARG A 294 -29.52 -20.47 -7.46
C ARG A 294 -28.30 -20.92 -8.27
N ILE A 295 -27.68 -20.04 -9.05
CA ILE A 295 -26.50 -20.40 -9.88
C ILE A 295 -25.25 -20.54 -8.99
N HIS A 296 -25.22 -19.90 -7.83
CA HIS A 296 -24.06 -19.87 -6.94
C HIS A 296 -24.02 -20.96 -5.86
N LEU A 297 -25.03 -21.82 -5.76
CA LEU A 297 -25.14 -22.86 -4.73
C LEU A 297 -25.21 -24.30 -5.26
N VAL A 298 -25.14 -24.55 -6.56
CA VAL A 298 -25.22 -25.91 -7.11
C VAL A 298 -23.88 -26.35 -7.73
N SER A 299 -23.09 -27.06 -6.92
CA SER A 299 -22.13 -28.05 -7.41
C SER A 299 -22.05 -29.18 -6.39
N VAL A 300 -23.10 -29.99 -6.34
CA VAL A 300 -23.02 -31.38 -5.88
C VAL A 300 -23.69 -32.22 -6.96
N GLY A 301 -22.91 -32.61 -7.97
CA GLY A 301 -23.36 -33.61 -8.93
C GLY A 301 -23.53 -34.95 -8.22
N HIS A 302 -24.77 -35.41 -8.11
CA HIS A 302 -25.05 -36.83 -8.01
C HIS A 302 -24.97 -37.41 -9.43
N GLY A 303 -24.17 -38.45 -9.60
CA GLY A 303 -23.91 -39.09 -10.89
C GLY A 303 -25.08 -39.92 -11.41
N PRO A 304 -24.90 -40.55 -12.57
CA PRO A 304 -25.36 -41.91 -12.82
C PRO A 304 -24.32 -42.96 -12.37
#